data_AF-A0A4R4YCS6-F1
#
_entry.id   AF-A0A4R4YCS6-F1
#
_cell.length_a   1.000
_cell.length_b   1.000
_cell.length_c   1.000
_cell.angle_alpha   90.00
_cell.angle_beta   90.00
_cell.angle_gamma   90.00
#
_symmetry.space_group_name_H-M   'P 1'
#
loop_
_entity.id
_entity.type
_entity.pdbx_description
1 polymer ?
#
loop_
_entity_poly.entity_id
_entity_poly.type
_entity_poly.pdbx_seq_one_letter_code
_entity_poly.pdbx_strand_id
1 'polypeptide(L)'
;MASTVGSTIDYKASYASLLDDYRARTSLSAAAWQRGRLVLPGGETRTVTTYSPYPTLIRKGQGAHLTDLDGNHYVDLVNNYTSLVHGSAYGPATEAAVAVLRGGAIFRRSARVAVAPRGNADQPNRHGGAGSVHELGN
;
A
#
# COMPACT_ATOMS: atom_id res chain seq x y z
N MET A 1 -21.26 10.49 47.87
CA MET A 1 -21.17 11.79 47.15
C MET A 1 -19.73 12.30 47.30
N ALA A 2 -19.13 12.69 46.17
CA ALA A 2 -17.70 13.04 45.93
C ALA A 2 -16.78 11.80 45.84
N SER A 3 -15.89 11.64 44.85
CA SER A 3 -15.43 12.52 43.79
C SER A 3 -14.79 11.65 42.69
N THR A 4 -15.30 11.74 41.46
CA THR A 4 -14.58 11.24 40.28
C THR A 4 -13.46 12.22 40.00
N VAL A 5 -12.23 11.82 40.31
CA VAL A 5 -11.02 12.55 39.93
C VAL A 5 -10.94 12.57 38.41
N GLY A 6 -11.41 13.65 37.80
CA GLY A 6 -11.07 13.98 36.41
C GLY A 6 -9.59 14.34 36.37
N SER A 7 -8.74 13.38 36.00
CA SER A 7 -7.34 13.66 35.72
C SER A 7 -7.27 14.52 34.47
N THR A 8 -6.95 15.80 34.62
CA THR A 8 -6.64 16.69 33.49
C THR A 8 -5.39 16.16 32.79
N ILE A 9 -5.54 15.59 31.59
CA ILE A 9 -4.40 15.12 30.78
C ILE A 9 -3.59 16.34 30.34
N ASP A 10 -2.32 16.41 30.75
CA ASP A 10 -1.38 17.37 30.17
C ASP A 10 -0.93 16.86 28.80
N TYR A 11 -1.60 17.38 27.77
CA TYR A 11 -1.33 17.04 26.38
C TYR A 11 0.09 17.41 25.93
N LYS A 12 0.71 18.46 26.50
CA LYS A 12 2.05 18.90 26.09
C LYS A 12 3.12 17.96 26.63
N ALA A 13 3.05 17.62 27.91
CA ALA A 13 3.96 16.65 28.51
C ALA A 13 3.80 15.26 27.85
N SER A 14 2.56 14.84 27.60
CA SER A 14 2.27 13.58 26.90
C SER A 14 2.83 13.57 25.48
N TYR A 15 2.70 14.68 24.74
CA TYR A 15 3.24 14.79 23.38
C TYR A 15 4.75 14.66 23.33
N ALA A 16 5.48 15.29 24.26
CA ALA A 16 6.93 15.16 24.33
C ALA A 16 7.38 13.71 24.53
N SER A 17 6.74 13.00 25.48
CA SER A 17 7.00 11.57 25.72
C SER A 17 6.72 10.72 24.46
N LEU A 18 5.59 10.96 23.78
CA LEU A 18 5.23 10.23 22.56
C LEU A 18 6.24 10.47 21.43
N LEU A 19 6.77 11.69 21.31
CA LEU A 19 7.80 12.00 20.32
C LEU A 19 9.12 11.29 20.61
N ASP A 20 9.51 11.18 21.88
CA ASP A 20 10.74 10.49 22.25
C ASP A 20 10.61 8.98 22.04
N ASP A 21 9.48 8.38 22.40
CA ASP A 21 9.16 6.98 22.09
C ASP A 21 9.13 6.73 20.57
N TYR A 22 8.52 7.64 19.80
CA TYR A 22 8.50 7.58 18.35
C TYR A 22 9.93 7.57 17.79
N ARG A 23 10.78 8.49 18.25
CA ARG A 23 12.17 8.60 17.80
C ARG A 23 13.01 7.37 18.15
N ALA A 24 12.82 6.83 19.35
CA ALA A 24 13.52 5.63 19.79
C ALA A 24 13.15 4.41 18.93
N ARG A 25 11.90 4.31 18.49
CA ARG A 25 11.38 3.18 17.72
C ARG A 25 11.58 3.28 16.21
N THR A 26 11.93 4.45 15.67
CA THR A 26 11.95 4.71 14.20
C THR A 26 13.26 5.35 13.70
N SER A 27 14.38 5.02 14.37
CA SER A 27 15.71 5.59 14.07
C SER A 27 16.21 5.37 12.63
N LEU A 28 15.93 4.20 12.02
CA LEU A 28 16.31 3.89 10.64
C LEU A 28 15.47 4.71 9.65
N SER A 29 14.18 4.91 9.96
CA SER A 29 13.32 5.82 9.20
C SER A 29 13.86 7.25 9.21
N ALA A 30 14.33 7.74 10.37
CA ALA A 30 14.94 9.06 10.50
C ALA A 30 16.18 9.23 9.59
N ALA A 31 17.10 8.26 9.65
CA ALA A 31 18.33 8.27 8.86
C ALA A 31 18.04 8.18 7.36
N ALA A 32 17.08 7.36 6.95
CA ALA A 32 16.66 7.23 5.56
C ALA A 32 16.00 8.51 5.03
N TRP A 33 15.12 9.15 5.81
CA TRP A 33 14.53 10.44 5.44
C TRP A 33 15.58 11.54 5.29
N GLN A 34 16.57 11.61 6.21
CA GLN A 34 17.69 12.56 6.09
C GLN A 34 18.47 12.37 4.79
N ARG A 35 18.75 11.13 4.38
CA ARG A 35 19.39 10.85 3.09
C ARG A 35 18.51 11.28 1.91
N GLY A 36 17.20 10.99 1.97
CA GLY A 36 16.25 11.40 0.93
C GLY A 36 16.23 12.91 0.71
N ARG A 37 16.34 13.70 1.79
CA ARG A 37 16.37 15.17 1.72
C ARG A 37 17.56 15.75 0.95
N LEU A 38 18.63 14.97 0.77
CA LEU A 38 19.79 15.41 -0.01
C LEU A 38 19.51 15.44 -1.52
N VAL A 39 18.49 14.71 -1.98
CA VAL A 39 18.19 14.51 -3.40
C VAL A 39 16.75 14.90 -3.76
N LEU A 40 15.84 14.96 -2.78
CA LEU A 40 14.44 15.31 -2.96
C LEU A 40 14.04 16.45 -2.01
N PRO A 41 13.32 17.48 -2.50
CA PRO A 41 12.71 18.48 -1.62
C PRO A 41 11.83 17.82 -0.57
N GLY A 42 12.10 18.07 0.71
CA GLY A 42 11.35 17.46 1.82
C GLY A 42 11.59 15.96 2.04
N GLY A 43 12.49 15.34 1.26
CA GLY A 43 12.90 13.94 1.39
C GLY A 43 11.96 12.90 0.79
N GLU A 44 10.85 13.34 0.17
CA GLU A 44 9.80 12.47 -0.37
C GLU A 44 9.24 13.08 -1.67
N THR A 45 8.67 12.27 -2.55
CA THR A 45 8.02 12.75 -3.79
C THR A 45 6.54 13.10 -3.60
N ARG A 46 5.96 12.79 -2.44
CA ARG A 46 4.53 12.97 -2.14
C ARG A 46 4.34 13.68 -0.80
N THR A 47 3.86 14.91 -0.82
CA THR A 47 3.74 15.74 0.40
C THR A 47 2.78 15.19 1.45
N VAL A 48 1.70 14.51 1.03
CA VAL A 48 0.65 14.01 1.93
C VAL A 48 1.14 12.95 2.92
N THR A 49 2.28 12.30 2.63
CA THR A 49 2.88 11.29 3.51
C THR A 49 3.90 11.88 4.47
N THR A 50 4.21 13.18 4.38
CA THR A 50 5.20 13.85 5.20
C THR A 50 4.56 14.44 6.45
N TYR A 51 5.14 14.15 7.61
CA TYR A 51 4.76 14.72 8.91
C TYR A 51 5.99 14.87 9.82
N SER A 52 5.87 15.73 10.83
CA SER A 52 6.92 15.93 11.84
C SER A 52 6.93 14.81 12.88
N PRO A 53 8.10 14.41 13.42
CA PRO A 53 9.43 14.98 13.16
C PRO A 53 10.06 14.50 11.83
N TYR A 54 9.62 13.35 11.33
CA TYR A 54 9.92 12.75 10.04
C TYR A 54 8.89 11.64 9.79
N PRO A 55 8.65 11.23 8.54
CA PRO A 55 7.74 10.11 8.26
C PRO A 55 8.36 8.76 8.63
N THR A 56 7.53 7.82 9.07
CA THR A 56 7.92 6.40 9.17
C THR A 56 8.00 5.78 7.77
N LEU A 57 9.12 5.14 7.45
CA LEU A 57 9.35 4.56 6.14
C LEU A 57 8.99 3.07 6.12
N ILE A 58 8.10 2.68 5.22
CA ILE A 58 7.59 1.31 5.12
C ILE A 58 8.50 0.45 4.25
N ARG A 59 8.91 -0.72 4.76
CA ARG A 59 9.76 -1.69 4.06
C ARG A 59 8.96 -2.72 3.25
N LYS A 60 7.86 -3.21 3.82
CA LYS A 60 7.01 -4.23 3.19
C LYS A 60 5.56 -4.11 3.65
N GLY A 61 4.65 -4.63 2.84
CA GLY A 61 3.25 -4.80 3.20
C GLY A 61 2.67 -6.09 2.64
N GLN A 62 1.69 -6.67 3.33
CA GLN A 62 0.93 -7.83 2.91
C GLN A 62 -0.48 -7.75 3.49
N GLY A 63 -1.51 -7.81 2.62
CA GLY A 63 -2.89 -7.57 3.02
C GLY A 63 -3.03 -6.20 3.70
N ALA A 64 -3.64 -6.17 4.88
CA ALA A 64 -3.81 -4.97 5.69
C ALA A 64 -2.65 -4.70 6.66
N HIS A 65 -1.49 -5.34 6.49
CA HIS A 65 -0.36 -5.20 7.41
C HIS A 65 0.85 -4.57 6.75
N LEU A 66 1.51 -3.65 7.46
CA LEU A 66 2.76 -3.02 7.05
C LEU A 66 3.87 -3.31 8.05
N THR A 67 5.10 -3.33 7.56
CA THR A 67 6.31 -3.37 8.39
C THR A 67 7.23 -2.24 7.96
N ASP A 68 7.67 -1.42 8.91
CA ASP A 68 8.61 -0.33 8.64
C ASP A 68 10.07 -0.81 8.48
N LEU A 69 10.98 0.13 8.23
CA LEU A 69 12.42 -0.11 8.18
C LEU A 69 12.98 -0.60 9.51
N ASP A 70 12.41 -0.12 10.62
CA ASP A 70 12.83 -0.43 11.99
C ASP A 70 12.26 -1.77 12.52
N GLY A 71 11.34 -2.40 11.77
CA GLY A 71 10.73 -3.68 12.12
C GLY A 71 9.42 -3.58 12.90
N ASN A 72 8.87 -2.38 13.11
CA ASN A 72 7.56 -2.21 13.70
C ASN A 72 6.45 -2.70 12.75
N HIS A 73 5.39 -3.28 13.32
CA HIS A 73 4.24 -3.80 12.60
C HIS A 73 3.01 -2.92 12.79
N TYR A 74 2.28 -2.68 11.71
CA TYR A 74 1.11 -1.80 11.68
C TYR A 74 -0.06 -2.46 10.96
N VAL A 75 -1.28 -2.06 11.32
CA VAL A 75 -2.48 -2.28 10.51
C VAL A 75 -2.67 -1.05 9.62
N ASP A 76 -2.77 -1.26 8.30
CA ASP A 76 -2.96 -0.20 7.31
C ASP A 76 -4.44 0.19 7.21
N LEU A 77 -4.78 1.28 7.89
CA LEU A 77 -6.13 1.87 7.82
C LEU A 77 -6.23 2.99 6.79
N VAL A 78 -5.09 3.43 6.23
CA VAL A 78 -5.05 4.50 5.20
C VAL A 78 -5.20 3.88 3.81
N ASN A 79 -4.68 2.67 3.63
CA ASN A 79 -4.84 1.84 2.46
C ASN A 79 -4.42 2.53 1.16
N ASN A 80 -3.28 3.23 1.22
CA ASN A 80 -2.81 4.18 0.22
C ASN A 80 -3.93 5.08 -0.33
N TYR A 81 -4.65 5.75 0.57
CA TYR A 81 -5.76 6.65 0.23
C TYR A 81 -6.80 5.94 -0.65
N THR A 82 -7.27 4.78 -0.18
CA THR A 82 -8.29 3.88 -0.80
C THR A 82 -7.87 3.09 -2.04
N SER A 83 -6.73 3.39 -2.65
CA SER A 83 -6.30 2.70 -3.89
C SER A 83 -5.97 1.22 -3.71
N LEU A 84 -5.57 0.81 -2.50
CA LEU A 84 -5.21 -0.58 -2.20
C LEU A 84 -6.39 -1.35 -1.60
N VAL A 85 -7.62 -1.21 -2.11
CA VAL A 85 -8.84 -1.83 -1.53
C VAL A 85 -8.72 -3.32 -1.17
N HIS A 86 -7.92 -4.11 -1.91
CA HIS A 86 -7.67 -5.53 -1.64
C HIS A 86 -6.50 -5.82 -0.67
N GLY A 87 -5.86 -4.78 -0.15
CA GLY A 87 -4.63 -4.82 0.61
C GLY A 87 -3.37 -4.79 -0.26
N SER A 88 -2.23 -4.57 0.40
CA SER A 88 -0.91 -4.61 -0.22
C SER A 88 -0.55 -6.03 -0.65
N ALA A 89 0.13 -6.17 -1.80
CA ALA A 89 0.53 -7.46 -2.36
C ALA A 89 -0.64 -8.47 -2.47
N TYR A 90 -1.81 -8.00 -2.94
CA TYR A 90 -2.96 -8.87 -3.21
C TYR A 90 -2.63 -9.86 -4.34
N GLY A 91 -2.65 -11.16 -4.03
CA GLY A 91 -2.20 -12.25 -4.90
C GLY A 91 -2.68 -12.14 -6.35
N PRO A 92 -3.99 -12.07 -6.62
CA PRO A 92 -4.50 -11.99 -7.99
C PRO A 92 -3.96 -10.79 -8.80
N ALA A 93 -3.79 -9.62 -8.17
CA ALA A 93 -3.25 -8.44 -8.85
C ALA A 93 -1.74 -8.57 -9.08
N THR A 94 -1.01 -9.10 -8.08
CA THR A 94 0.43 -9.32 -8.18
C THR A 94 0.76 -10.37 -9.23
N GLU A 95 0.04 -11.49 -9.28
CA GLU A 95 0.23 -12.55 -10.27
C GLU A 95 -0.05 -12.06 -11.69
N ALA A 96 -1.15 -11.32 -11.90
CA ALA A 96 -1.46 -10.72 -13.19
C ALA A 96 -0.37 -9.72 -13.64
N ALA A 97 0.12 -8.87 -12.73
CA ALA A 97 1.22 -7.95 -13.02
C ALA A 97 2.51 -8.69 -13.40
N VAL A 98 2.87 -9.74 -12.66
CA VAL A 98 4.05 -10.57 -12.95
C VAL A 98 3.93 -11.24 -14.32
N ALA A 99 2.75 -11.77 -14.68
CA ALA A 99 2.52 -12.39 -15.99
C ALA A 99 2.76 -11.39 -17.13
N VAL A 100 2.26 -10.15 -17.00
CA VAL A 100 2.50 -9.08 -17.98
C VAL A 100 3.99 -8.71 -18.05
N LEU A 101 4.65 -8.53 -16.91
CA LEU A 101 6.07 -8.16 -16.85
C LEU A 101 6.98 -9.22 -17.49
N ARG A 102 6.66 -10.51 -17.35
CA ARG A 102 7.41 -11.62 -17.97
C ARG A 102 7.38 -11.58 -19.51
N GLY A 103 6.32 -11.02 -20.10
CA GLY A 103 6.21 -10.84 -21.55
C GLY A 103 6.97 -9.63 -22.10
N GLY A 104 7.61 -8.84 -21.22
CA GLY A 104 8.08 -7.49 -21.54
C GLY A 104 6.93 -6.49 -21.47
N ALA A 105 7.14 -5.38 -20.76
CA ALA A 105 6.11 -4.36 -20.55
C ALA A 105 6.38 -3.04 -21.29
N ILE A 106 7.59 -2.88 -21.84
CA ILE A 106 8.03 -1.64 -22.50
C ILE A 106 8.41 -1.97 -23.93
N PHE A 107 7.65 -1.44 -24.88
CA PHE A 107 7.84 -1.68 -26.30
C PHE A 107 7.98 -0.35 -27.04
N ARG A 108 8.93 -0.28 -27.98
CA ARG A 108 9.06 0.87 -28.90
C ARG A 108 7.98 0.85 -30.01
N ARG A 109 7.40 -0.32 -30.30
CA ARG A 109 6.33 -0.51 -31.30
C ARG A 109 5.00 -0.75 -30.59
N SER A 110 3.90 -0.52 -31.30
CA SER A 110 2.54 -0.78 -30.82
C SER A 110 2.39 -2.23 -30.39
N ALA A 111 2.19 -2.47 -29.09
CA ALA A 111 1.83 -3.76 -28.55
C ALA A 111 0.33 -3.79 -28.29
N ARG A 112 -0.31 -4.95 -28.51
CA ARG A 112 -1.70 -5.14 -28.15
C ARG A 112 -1.79 -5.22 -26.63
N VAL A 113 -2.47 -4.27 -25.99
CA VAL A 113 -2.81 -4.40 -24.57
C VAL A 113 -3.79 -5.57 -24.46
N ALA A 114 -3.35 -6.68 -23.87
CA ALA A 114 -4.24 -7.75 -23.49
C ALA A 114 -5.13 -7.22 -22.35
N VAL A 115 -6.37 -6.86 -22.67
CA VAL A 115 -7.39 -6.60 -21.66
C VAL A 115 -7.75 -7.98 -21.09
N ALA A 116 -7.41 -8.21 -19.82
CA ALA A 116 -7.82 -9.44 -19.14
C ALA A 116 -9.35 -9.58 -19.26
N PRO A 117 -9.86 -10.75 -19.68
CA PRO A 117 -11.30 -10.96 -19.75
C PRO A 117 -11.90 -10.68 -18.38
N ARG A 118 -12.97 -9.88 -18.33
CA ARG A 118 -13.70 -9.62 -17.08
C ARG A 118 -14.06 -10.98 -16.48
N GLY A 119 -13.54 -11.28 -15.29
CA GLY A 119 -13.96 -12.44 -14.53
C GLY A 119 -15.47 -12.39 -14.37
N ASN A 120 -16.15 -13.43 -14.83
CA ASN A 120 -17.60 -13.52 -14.84
C ASN A 120 -18.08 -13.75 -13.40
N ALA A 121 -18.07 -12.69 -12.58
CA ALA A 121 -18.88 -12.65 -11.39
C ALA A 121 -20.32 -12.38 -11.84
N ASP A 122 -21.19 -13.35 -11.59
CA ASP A 122 -22.65 -13.19 -11.55
C ASP A 122 -23.46 -13.42 -12.84
N GLN A 123 -23.42 -14.63 -13.39
CA GLN A 123 -24.59 -15.16 -14.12
C GLN A 123 -25.02 -16.52 -13.57
N PRO A 124 -26.09 -16.60 -12.76
CA PRO A 124 -26.71 -17.87 -12.44
C PRO A 124 -27.51 -18.35 -13.66
N ASN A 125 -27.06 -19.47 -14.23
CA ASN A 125 -27.88 -20.43 -14.97
C ASN A 125 -28.62 -19.90 -16.22
N ARG A 126 -28.04 -20.11 -17.41
CA ARG A 126 -28.83 -20.33 -18.63
C ARG A 126 -28.45 -21.67 -19.26
N HIS A 127 -29.43 -22.56 -19.23
CA HIS A 127 -29.39 -23.92 -19.72
C HIS A 127 -29.06 -24.02 -21.21
N GLY A 128 -28.22 -25.02 -21.55
CA GLY A 128 -28.33 -25.90 -22.71
C GLY A 128 -28.48 -25.30 -24.10
N GLY A 129 -27.42 -25.39 -24.91
CA GLY A 129 -27.51 -25.25 -26.36
C GLY A 129 -26.19 -25.54 -27.04
N ALA A 130 -26.07 -26.73 -27.63
CA ALA A 130 -24.95 -27.14 -28.46
C ALA A 130 -24.78 -26.20 -29.68
N GLY A 131 -23.53 -25.84 -30.01
CA GLY A 131 -23.22 -25.00 -31.17
C GLY A 131 -21.73 -25.05 -31.52
N SER A 132 -21.40 -26.01 -32.39
CA SER A 132 -20.24 -26.15 -33.28
C SER A 132 -19.04 -25.18 -33.18
N VAL A 133 -17.89 -25.81 -32.94
CA VAL A 133 -16.52 -25.42 -33.33
C VAL A 133 -16.45 -24.85 -34.75
N HIS A 134 -15.75 -23.72 -34.90
CA HIS A 134 -15.03 -23.36 -36.12
C HIS A 134 -13.68 -22.76 -35.75
N GLU A 135 -12.62 -23.55 -35.95
CA GLU A 135 -11.26 -23.05 -36.12
C GLU A 135 -11.18 -22.28 -37.44
N LEU A 136 -10.52 -21.12 -37.41
CA LEU A 136 -9.91 -20.52 -38.60
C LEU A 136 -8.51 -20.06 -38.21
N GLY A 137 -7.52 -20.77 -38.73
CA GLY A 137 -6.13 -20.33 -38.75
C GLY A 137 -5.92 -19.20 -39.74
N ASN A 138 -5.10 -18.23 -39.35
CA ASN A 138 -3.80 -17.93 -39.98
C ASN A 138 -3.03 -16.98 -39.07
#